data_AF-A0A8J5JJW1-F1
#
_entry.id   AF-A0A8J5JJW1-F1
#
_cell.length_a   1.000
_cell.length_b   1.000
_cell.length_c   1.000
_cell.angle_alpha   90.00
_cell.angle_beta   90.00
_cell.angle_gamma   90.00
#
_symmetry.space_group_name_H-M   'P 1'
#
loop_
_entity.id
_entity.type
_entity.pdbx_description
1 polymer ?
#
loop_
_entity_poly.entity_id
_entity_poly.type
_entity_poly.pdbx_seq_one_letter_code
_entity_poly.pdbx_strand_id
1 'polypeptide(L)'
;MFKPGGSRTFQEYSTAVFIPYIESQFENRSRLDLVWDCYLKSGSLKATVRCSRGKGIRRRITASGPLPSNWQNFLLNSDNKEELFSFLSEQVVQLVVKEKKQLVVTDKKQLLTVPPRKDTAILAPCNHEEADTRMMVHAADALECGHRRILIRTVDTDVVILAVALANERSENAFPEVTTAFLSLASTPSELPDGVLSTLERFIVLLYDRTSTCCDVNVLRKKLFSRKSRSLEDLSPTRAALEQHIKRAAYQAGHIWGQAAIAFVSLPSPCDWGWMKSGDERLQKTPLWQV
;
A
#
# COMPACT_ATOMS: atom_id res chain seq x y z
N MET A 1 -10.24 11.31 -3.00
CA MET A 1 -11.70 11.29 -3.26
C MET A 1 -12.16 12.67 -3.73
N PHE A 2 -12.95 12.77 -4.79
CA PHE A 2 -13.42 14.07 -5.31
C PHE A 2 -14.28 14.79 -4.27
N LYS A 3 -14.14 16.11 -4.17
CA LYS A 3 -15.04 16.92 -3.34
C LYS A 3 -16.44 16.87 -3.96
N PRO A 4 -17.51 16.82 -3.16
CA PRO A 4 -18.87 16.71 -3.67
C PRO A 4 -19.41 17.97 -4.35
N GLY A 5 -18.67 19.09 -4.32
CA GLY A 5 -19.11 20.33 -4.96
C GLY A 5 -20.44 20.83 -4.38
N GLY A 6 -21.40 21.13 -5.25
CA GLY A 6 -22.74 21.59 -4.87
C GLY A 6 -23.75 20.48 -4.54
N SER A 7 -23.35 19.21 -4.62
CA SER A 7 -24.27 18.09 -4.39
C SER A 7 -24.78 18.06 -2.95
N ARG A 8 -26.08 17.76 -2.79
CA ARG A 8 -26.76 17.68 -1.49
C ARG A 8 -26.88 16.25 -0.98
N THR A 9 -26.98 15.28 -1.88
CA THR A 9 -27.14 13.85 -1.55
C THR A 9 -26.02 12.99 -2.14
N PHE A 10 -25.86 11.76 -1.64
CA PHE A 10 -24.90 10.81 -2.21
C PHE A 10 -25.24 10.42 -3.66
N GLN A 11 -26.54 10.32 -3.99
CA GLN A 11 -26.97 10.08 -5.37
C GLN A 11 -26.55 11.22 -6.29
N GLU A 12 -26.81 12.46 -5.89
CA GLU A 12 -26.45 13.64 -6.68
C GLU A 12 -24.93 13.75 -6.83
N TYR A 13 -24.17 13.43 -5.78
CA TYR A 13 -22.71 13.35 -5.88
C TYR A 13 -22.25 12.32 -6.91
N SER A 14 -22.87 11.13 -6.89
CA SER A 14 -22.53 10.07 -7.83
C SER A 14 -22.80 10.51 -9.28
N THR A 15 -23.98 11.07 -9.56
CA THR A 15 -24.41 11.39 -10.93
C THR A 15 -23.82 12.69 -11.46
N ALA A 16 -23.62 13.70 -10.61
CA ALA A 16 -23.13 15.01 -11.04
C ALA A 16 -21.60 15.13 -11.04
N VAL A 17 -20.89 14.33 -10.22
CA VAL A 17 -19.43 14.47 -10.04
C VAL A 17 -18.70 13.19 -10.40
N PHE A 18 -19.03 12.08 -9.74
CA PHE A 18 -18.21 10.87 -9.83
C PHE A 18 -18.33 10.18 -11.18
N ILE A 19 -19.54 9.87 -11.64
CA ILE A 19 -19.78 9.15 -12.89
C ILE A 19 -19.28 9.93 -14.11
N PRO A 20 -19.59 11.23 -14.29
CA PRO A 20 -19.06 12.00 -15.42
C PRO A 20 -17.53 11.96 -15.48
N TYR A 21 -16.86 12.01 -14.32
CA TYR A 21 -15.42 11.84 -14.27
C TYR A 21 -14.99 10.46 -14.77
N ILE A 22 -15.59 9.37 -14.27
CA ILE A 22 -15.29 8.00 -14.70
C ILE A 22 -15.52 7.83 -16.20
N GLU A 23 -16.62 8.38 -16.73
CA GLU A 23 -16.94 8.32 -18.15
C GLU A 23 -15.94 9.06 -19.05
N SER A 24 -15.40 10.20 -18.59
CA SER A 24 -14.33 10.92 -19.28
C SER A 24 -13.05 10.09 -19.36
N GLN A 25 -12.76 9.27 -18.34
CA GLN A 25 -11.58 8.41 -18.35
C GLN A 25 -11.71 7.27 -19.38
N PHE A 26 -12.93 6.92 -19.79
CA PHE A 26 -13.18 5.91 -20.81
C PHE A 26 -12.94 6.37 -22.24
N GLU A 27 -12.94 7.67 -22.56
CA GLU A 27 -13.00 8.19 -23.95
C GLU A 27 -12.10 7.44 -24.92
N ASN A 28 -10.81 7.34 -24.61
CA ASN A 28 -9.79 6.72 -25.45
C ASN A 28 -9.28 5.36 -24.92
N ARG A 29 -10.09 4.68 -24.11
CA ARG A 29 -9.72 3.41 -23.47
C ARG A 29 -10.76 2.33 -23.73
N SER A 30 -10.30 1.13 -24.04
CA SER A 30 -11.13 -0.06 -24.20
C SER A 30 -11.53 -0.65 -22.84
N ARG A 31 -10.70 -0.45 -21.81
CA ARG A 31 -10.86 -1.01 -20.47
C ARG A 31 -10.56 0.06 -19.41
N LEU A 32 -11.33 0.08 -18.34
CA LEU A 32 -11.10 0.88 -17.15
C LEU A 32 -11.21 0.01 -15.90
N ASP A 33 -10.25 0.17 -15.00
CA ASP A 33 -10.19 -0.55 -13.75
C ASP A 33 -10.32 0.45 -12.59
N LEU A 34 -11.25 0.17 -11.66
CA LEU A 34 -11.48 0.97 -10.47
C LEU A 34 -11.15 0.14 -9.24
N VAL A 35 -10.17 0.62 -8.48
CA VAL A 35 -9.57 -0.12 -7.36
C VAL A 35 -9.71 0.70 -6.09
N TRP A 36 -10.23 0.06 -5.04
CA TRP A 36 -10.44 0.66 -3.72
C TRP A 36 -9.57 -0.02 -2.66
N ASP A 37 -9.25 0.74 -1.61
CA ASP A 37 -8.68 0.16 -0.39
C ASP A 37 -9.66 -0.82 0.26
N CYS A 38 -9.12 -1.84 0.92
CA CYS A 38 -9.83 -2.73 1.80
C CYS A 38 -9.47 -2.46 3.26
N TYR A 39 -10.44 -2.06 4.08
CA TYR A 39 -10.20 -1.70 5.47
C TYR A 39 -10.41 -2.90 6.40
N LEU A 40 -9.39 -3.75 6.52
CA LEU A 40 -9.42 -4.90 7.45
C LEU A 40 -9.44 -4.42 8.91
N LYS A 41 -10.34 -5.01 9.72
CA LYS A 41 -10.56 -4.63 11.13
C LYS A 41 -9.55 -5.26 12.10
N SER A 42 -9.02 -6.44 11.78
CA SER A 42 -8.00 -7.16 12.55
C SER A 42 -6.84 -7.59 11.64
N GLY A 43 -5.66 -7.80 12.22
CA GLY A 43 -4.47 -8.26 11.48
C GLY A 43 -3.85 -7.28 10.49
N SER A 44 -4.44 -6.08 10.31
CA SER A 44 -3.92 -5.04 9.42
C SER A 44 -2.70 -4.33 10.02
N LEU A 45 -1.63 -4.23 9.23
CA LEU A 45 -0.43 -3.44 9.55
C LEU A 45 -0.69 -1.92 9.55
N LYS A 46 -1.77 -1.49 8.89
CA LYS A 46 -2.14 -0.08 8.73
C LYS A 46 -3.25 0.35 9.71
N ALA A 47 -3.91 -0.58 10.38
CA ALA A 47 -4.95 -0.27 11.37
C ALA A 47 -4.47 0.73 12.44
N THR A 48 -3.27 0.53 12.99
CA THR A 48 -2.68 1.42 14.01
C THR A 48 -2.47 2.85 13.49
N VAL A 49 -1.95 3.00 12.27
CA VAL A 49 -1.74 4.31 11.61
C VAL A 49 -3.07 4.99 11.27
N ARG A 50 -4.12 4.20 10.96
CA ARG A 50 -5.45 4.76 10.72
C ARG A 50 -6.07 5.29 12.01
N CYS A 51 -5.90 4.59 13.14
CA CYS A 51 -6.39 5.07 14.43
C CYS A 51 -5.75 6.41 14.85
N SER A 52 -4.48 6.63 14.53
CA SER A 52 -3.79 7.89 14.88
C SER A 52 -4.23 9.09 14.03
N ARG A 53 -4.93 8.88 12.90
CA ARG A 53 -5.46 9.96 12.04
C ARG A 53 -6.79 10.54 12.54
N GLY A 54 -7.29 10.05 13.69
CA GLY A 54 -8.54 10.48 14.31
C GLY A 54 -9.74 9.62 13.90
N LYS A 55 -10.81 9.69 14.69
CA LYS A 55 -12.08 9.00 14.41
C LYS A 55 -13.04 10.01 13.79
N GLY A 56 -13.20 9.94 12.46
CA GLY A 56 -14.25 10.69 11.78
C GLY A 56 -15.64 10.30 12.28
N ILE A 57 -16.63 11.18 12.09
CA ILE A 57 -18.02 10.90 12.51
C ILE A 57 -18.63 9.84 11.59
N ARG A 58 -19.08 8.73 12.16
CA ARG A 58 -19.77 7.66 11.43
C ARG A 58 -21.11 8.17 10.89
N ARG A 59 -21.38 7.94 9.61
CA ARG A 59 -22.63 8.31 8.95
C ARG A 59 -22.99 7.28 7.91
N ARG A 60 -24.15 6.64 8.08
CA ARG A 60 -24.67 5.65 7.13
C ARG A 60 -24.90 6.30 5.78
N ILE A 61 -24.52 5.61 4.71
CA ILE A 61 -24.73 6.07 3.34
C ILE A 61 -26.03 5.49 2.80
N THR A 62 -26.86 6.37 2.26
CA THR A 62 -28.06 6.03 1.49
C THR A 62 -28.12 6.99 0.30
N ALA A 63 -28.67 6.55 -0.83
CA ALA A 63 -28.72 7.35 -2.06
C ALA A 63 -29.35 8.74 -1.83
N SER A 64 -30.50 8.80 -1.16
CA SER A 64 -31.20 10.04 -0.80
C SER A 64 -30.67 10.73 0.46
N GLY A 65 -29.72 10.12 1.15
CA GLY A 65 -29.16 10.64 2.40
C GLY A 65 -28.37 11.94 2.15
N PRO A 66 -28.46 12.92 3.07
CA PRO A 66 -27.71 14.16 2.93
C PRO A 66 -26.21 13.91 3.08
N LEU A 67 -25.41 14.63 2.28
CA LEU A 67 -23.95 14.61 2.39
C LEU A 67 -23.47 15.23 3.70
N PRO A 68 -22.31 14.80 4.23
CA PRO A 68 -21.71 15.42 5.40
C PRO A 68 -21.18 16.83 5.06
N SER A 69 -21.38 17.78 5.97
CA SER A 69 -20.89 19.16 5.81
C SER A 69 -19.36 19.23 5.75
N ASN A 70 -18.67 18.37 6.51
CA ASN A 70 -17.21 18.24 6.48
C ASN A 70 -16.80 16.92 5.83
N TRP A 71 -16.55 16.97 4.51
CA TRP A 71 -16.17 15.81 3.71
C TRP A 71 -14.86 15.16 4.18
N GLN A 72 -13.87 15.97 4.56
CA GLN A 72 -12.58 15.48 5.04
C GLN A 72 -12.72 14.69 6.35
N ASN A 73 -13.48 15.21 7.31
CA ASN A 73 -13.74 14.51 8.57
C ASN A 73 -14.53 13.21 8.33
N PHE A 74 -15.53 13.24 7.45
CA PHE A 74 -16.28 12.04 7.07
C PHE A 74 -15.37 10.94 6.53
N LEU A 75 -14.39 11.30 5.70
CA LEU A 75 -13.40 10.37 5.15
C LEU A 75 -12.32 9.94 6.16
N LEU A 76 -12.27 10.45 7.39
CA LEU A 76 -11.37 9.89 8.42
C LEU A 76 -11.91 8.57 8.99
N ASN A 77 -13.21 8.30 8.84
CA ASN A 77 -13.83 7.07 9.29
C ASN A 77 -13.74 5.96 8.22
N SER A 78 -13.15 4.81 8.55
CA SER A 78 -12.97 3.70 7.60
C SER A 78 -14.28 3.07 7.16
N ASP A 79 -15.26 2.92 8.06
CA ASP A 79 -16.57 2.34 7.70
C ASP A 79 -17.32 3.26 6.72
N ASN A 80 -17.19 4.59 6.86
CA ASN A 80 -17.76 5.54 5.91
C ASN A 80 -17.13 5.40 4.51
N LYS A 81 -15.80 5.26 4.44
CA LYS A 81 -15.13 5.05 3.15
C LYS A 81 -15.58 3.74 2.51
N GLU A 82 -15.62 2.68 3.30
CA GLU A 82 -16.02 1.36 2.84
C GLU A 82 -17.45 1.36 2.28
N GLU A 83 -18.42 1.97 2.98
CA GLU A 83 -19.78 2.13 2.45
C GLU A 83 -19.81 3.03 1.20
N LEU A 84 -18.99 4.08 1.16
CA LEU A 84 -18.97 5.01 0.03
C LEU A 84 -18.46 4.32 -1.22
N PHE A 85 -17.40 3.53 -1.09
CA PHE A 85 -16.78 2.80 -2.20
C PHE A 85 -17.72 1.73 -2.75
N SER A 86 -18.42 0.99 -1.89
CA SER A 86 -19.47 0.05 -2.34
C SER A 86 -20.58 0.76 -3.09
N PHE A 87 -21.15 1.82 -2.51
CA PHE A 87 -22.20 2.61 -3.14
C PHE A 87 -21.80 3.12 -4.53
N LEU A 88 -20.60 3.70 -4.65
CA LEU A 88 -20.13 4.22 -5.94
C LEU A 88 -19.78 3.13 -6.94
N SER A 89 -19.32 1.96 -6.48
CA SER A 89 -19.06 0.81 -7.35
C SER A 89 -20.36 0.32 -7.98
N GLU A 90 -21.43 0.19 -7.19
CA GLU A 90 -22.77 -0.15 -7.68
C GLU A 90 -23.28 0.90 -8.68
N GLN A 91 -23.18 2.19 -8.34
CA GLN A 91 -23.62 3.26 -9.23
C GLN A 91 -22.87 3.28 -10.57
N VAL A 92 -21.54 3.07 -10.56
CA VAL A 92 -20.75 3.04 -11.80
C VAL A 92 -21.08 1.81 -12.63
N VAL A 93 -21.24 0.64 -12.03
CA VAL A 93 -21.62 -0.58 -12.76
C VAL A 93 -22.99 -0.45 -13.42
N GLN A 94 -23.95 0.21 -12.76
CA GLN A 94 -25.30 0.42 -13.28
C GLN A 94 -25.35 1.48 -14.39
N LEU A 95 -24.59 2.57 -14.24
CA LEU A 95 -24.74 3.77 -15.08
C LEU A 95 -23.67 3.88 -16.17
N VAL A 96 -22.49 3.27 -15.98
CA VAL A 96 -21.40 3.27 -16.95
C VAL A 96 -21.42 1.97 -17.75
N VAL A 97 -22.42 1.86 -18.61
CA VAL A 97 -22.48 0.80 -19.63
C VAL A 97 -22.21 1.45 -20.98
N LYS A 98 -20.99 1.26 -21.50
CA LYS A 98 -20.61 1.69 -22.84
C LYS A 98 -20.43 0.45 -23.71
N GLU A 99 -21.10 0.41 -24.86
CA GLU A 99 -20.94 -0.68 -25.81
C GLU A 99 -19.45 -0.88 -26.14
N LYS A 100 -19.00 -2.14 -26.15
CA LYS A 100 -17.63 -2.56 -26.49
C LYS A 100 -16.54 -2.03 -25.56
N LYS A 101 -16.88 -1.54 -24.36
CA LYS A 101 -15.91 -1.18 -23.32
C LYS A 101 -16.02 -2.12 -22.13
N GLN A 102 -14.90 -2.29 -21.43
CA GLN A 102 -14.77 -3.14 -20.26
C GLN A 102 -14.57 -2.29 -18.99
N LEU A 103 -15.38 -2.54 -17.97
CA LEU A 103 -15.21 -2.02 -16.63
C LEU A 103 -14.87 -3.18 -15.69
N VAL A 104 -13.84 -3.02 -14.87
CA VAL A 104 -13.47 -3.95 -13.80
C VAL A 104 -13.39 -3.17 -12.50
N VAL A 105 -14.18 -3.53 -11.50
CA VAL A 105 -14.19 -2.86 -10.20
C VAL A 105 -13.92 -3.89 -9.11
N THR A 106 -12.90 -3.65 -8.28
CA THR A 106 -12.77 -4.40 -7.03
C THR A 106 -13.41 -3.63 -5.89
N ASP A 107 -14.42 -4.22 -5.28
CA ASP A 107 -15.06 -3.71 -4.07
C ASP A 107 -14.87 -4.71 -2.93
N LYS A 108 -14.04 -4.35 -1.94
CA LYS A 108 -13.63 -5.25 -0.86
C LYS A 108 -13.02 -6.55 -1.41
N LYS A 109 -13.73 -7.67 -1.25
CA LYS A 109 -13.34 -9.00 -1.78
C LYS A 109 -14.12 -9.38 -3.04
N GLN A 110 -15.08 -8.56 -3.46
CA GLN A 110 -15.91 -8.79 -4.62
C GLN A 110 -15.29 -8.15 -5.86
N LEU A 111 -15.54 -8.78 -7.00
CA LEU A 111 -15.13 -8.31 -8.30
C LEU A 111 -16.37 -8.08 -9.15
N LEU A 112 -16.58 -6.84 -9.56
CA LEU A 112 -17.68 -6.45 -10.45
C LEU A 112 -17.11 -6.21 -11.84
N THR A 113 -17.70 -6.85 -12.86
CA THR A 113 -17.22 -6.74 -14.24
C THR A 113 -18.35 -6.43 -15.19
N VAL A 114 -18.13 -5.49 -16.10
CA VAL A 114 -19.06 -5.14 -17.17
C VAL A 114 -18.29 -5.13 -18.50
N PRO A 115 -18.61 -5.99 -19.48
CA PRO A 115 -19.55 -7.12 -19.36
C PRO A 115 -19.03 -8.18 -18.35
N PRO A 116 -19.92 -9.08 -17.87
CA PRO A 116 -19.52 -10.18 -16.99
C PRO A 116 -18.40 -11.03 -17.60
N ARG A 117 -17.32 -11.26 -16.84
CA ARG A 117 -16.20 -12.13 -17.24
C ARG A 117 -16.36 -13.54 -16.68
N LYS A 118 -16.02 -14.55 -17.49
CA LYS A 118 -15.94 -15.95 -17.03
C LYS A 118 -14.63 -16.25 -16.32
N ASP A 119 -13.52 -15.71 -16.82
CA ASP A 119 -12.21 -15.87 -16.20
C ASP A 119 -11.79 -14.59 -15.47
N THR A 120 -11.64 -14.75 -14.16
CA THR A 120 -11.26 -13.72 -13.20
C THR A 120 -10.17 -14.22 -12.25
N ALA A 121 -9.51 -15.35 -12.56
CA ALA A 121 -8.60 -16.03 -11.64
C ALA A 121 -7.40 -15.16 -11.21
N ILE A 122 -6.91 -14.29 -12.10
CA ILE A 122 -5.82 -13.36 -11.78
C ILE A 122 -6.28 -12.27 -10.82
N LEU A 123 -7.56 -11.90 -10.83
CA LEU A 123 -8.11 -10.79 -10.05
C LEU A 123 -8.75 -11.23 -8.73
N ALA A 124 -9.28 -12.46 -8.67
CA ALA A 124 -10.05 -12.95 -7.53
C ALA A 124 -9.83 -14.46 -7.29
N PRO A 125 -9.77 -14.91 -6.01
CA PRO A 125 -9.85 -14.10 -4.79
C PRO A 125 -8.60 -13.23 -4.59
N CYS A 126 -8.77 -12.01 -4.06
CA CYS A 126 -7.66 -11.12 -3.77
C CYS A 126 -7.62 -10.74 -2.28
N ASN A 127 -6.44 -10.81 -1.67
CA ASN A 127 -6.24 -10.47 -0.26
C ASN A 127 -5.41 -9.19 -0.02
N HIS A 128 -5.10 -8.43 -1.06
CA HIS A 128 -4.40 -7.16 -0.94
C HIS A 128 -5.25 -6.14 -0.18
N GLU A 129 -4.69 -5.55 0.87
CA GLU A 129 -5.39 -4.57 1.70
C GLU A 129 -5.43 -3.19 1.04
N GLU A 130 -4.36 -2.78 0.37
CA GLU A 130 -4.19 -1.42 -0.15
C GLU A 130 -4.46 -1.37 -1.66
N ALA A 131 -5.01 -0.24 -2.11
CA ALA A 131 -5.30 -0.06 -3.54
C ALA A 131 -4.02 -0.09 -4.39
N ASP A 132 -2.89 0.38 -3.87
CA ASP A 132 -1.61 0.48 -4.58
C ASP A 132 -1.07 -0.85 -5.13
N THR A 133 -0.99 -1.86 -4.29
CA THR A 133 -0.57 -3.23 -4.61
C THR A 133 -1.63 -3.93 -5.43
N ARG A 134 -2.91 -3.71 -5.12
CA ARG A 134 -4.01 -4.25 -5.91
C ARG A 134 -4.04 -3.69 -7.34
N MET A 135 -3.67 -2.43 -7.56
CA MET A 135 -3.54 -1.87 -8.90
C MET A 135 -2.53 -2.63 -9.76
N MET A 136 -1.49 -3.25 -9.17
CA MET A 136 -0.52 -4.07 -9.90
C MET A 136 -1.14 -5.39 -10.36
N VAL A 137 -2.01 -6.02 -9.56
CA VAL A 137 -2.80 -7.21 -9.97
C VAL A 137 -3.67 -6.88 -11.19
N HIS A 138 -4.35 -5.73 -11.17
CA HIS A 138 -5.15 -5.26 -12.31
C HIS A 138 -4.31 -4.99 -13.55
N ALA A 139 -3.11 -4.42 -13.38
CA ALA A 139 -2.18 -4.22 -14.47
C ALA A 139 -1.72 -5.56 -15.06
N ALA A 140 -1.39 -6.55 -14.22
CA ALA A 140 -1.03 -7.90 -14.65
C ALA A 140 -2.17 -8.60 -15.42
N ASP A 141 -3.40 -8.56 -14.90
CA ASP A 141 -4.57 -9.10 -15.61
C ASP A 141 -4.83 -8.37 -16.94
N ALA A 142 -4.62 -7.06 -17.00
CA ALA A 142 -4.76 -6.32 -18.25
C ALA A 142 -3.69 -6.73 -19.28
N LEU A 143 -2.45 -6.97 -18.86
CA LEU A 143 -1.38 -7.50 -19.72
C LEU A 143 -1.75 -8.88 -20.27
N GLU A 144 -2.27 -9.78 -19.41
CA GLU A 144 -2.71 -11.12 -19.81
C GLU A 144 -3.88 -11.08 -20.80
N CYS A 145 -4.80 -10.12 -20.62
CA CYS A 145 -5.87 -9.84 -21.59
C CYS A 145 -5.36 -9.21 -22.91
N GLY A 146 -4.05 -9.05 -23.09
CA GLY A 146 -3.43 -8.54 -24.30
C GLY A 146 -3.29 -7.02 -24.38
N HIS A 147 -3.63 -6.27 -23.32
CA HIS A 147 -3.40 -4.83 -23.32
C HIS A 147 -1.91 -4.51 -23.21
N ARG A 148 -1.39 -3.68 -24.13
CA ARG A 148 0.04 -3.30 -24.14
C ARG A 148 0.31 -1.89 -23.64
N ARG A 149 -0.73 -1.08 -23.47
CA ARG A 149 -0.62 0.29 -22.94
C ARG A 149 -1.55 0.43 -21.74
N ILE A 150 -0.95 0.52 -20.57
CA ILE A 150 -1.67 0.67 -19.31
C ILE A 150 -1.37 2.08 -18.79
N LEU A 151 -2.42 2.83 -18.44
CA LEU A 151 -2.26 4.09 -17.72
C LEU A 151 -2.71 3.87 -16.29
N ILE A 152 -1.79 4.12 -15.36
CA ILE A 152 -2.06 4.13 -13.93
C ILE A 152 -2.19 5.59 -13.50
N ARG A 153 -3.35 5.95 -12.95
CA ARG A 153 -3.59 7.30 -12.41
C ARG A 153 -3.52 7.26 -10.89
N THR A 154 -2.47 7.85 -10.34
CA THR A 154 -2.20 7.89 -8.91
C THR A 154 -1.62 9.24 -8.51
N VAL A 155 -1.78 9.61 -7.25
CA VAL A 155 -1.03 10.69 -6.60
C VAL A 155 -0.06 10.15 -5.54
N ASP A 156 -0.03 8.82 -5.39
CA ASP A 156 0.78 8.11 -4.42
C ASP A 156 2.08 7.63 -5.06
N THR A 157 3.20 7.96 -4.42
CA THR A 157 4.54 7.60 -4.88
C THR A 157 4.78 6.09 -4.79
N ASP A 158 4.16 5.41 -3.82
CA ASP A 158 4.33 3.96 -3.63
C ASP A 158 3.85 3.19 -4.88
N VAL A 159 2.78 3.67 -5.54
CA VAL A 159 2.29 3.12 -6.81
C VAL A 159 3.29 3.30 -7.94
N VAL A 160 4.01 4.43 -7.99
CA VAL A 160 5.05 4.66 -9.01
C VAL A 160 6.20 3.70 -8.82
N ILE A 161 6.65 3.51 -7.58
CA ILE A 161 7.72 2.56 -7.25
C ILE A 161 7.31 1.14 -7.61
N LEU A 162 6.09 0.72 -7.25
CA LEU A 162 5.54 -0.59 -7.60
C LEU A 162 5.43 -0.79 -9.12
N ALA A 163 4.94 0.21 -9.86
CA ALA A 163 4.82 0.14 -11.30
C ALA A 163 6.18 0.08 -12.00
N VAL A 164 7.18 0.81 -11.51
CA VAL A 164 8.56 0.71 -11.99
C VAL A 164 9.11 -0.67 -11.66
N ALA A 165 8.93 -1.18 -10.44
CA ALA A 165 9.40 -2.51 -10.07
C ALA A 165 8.79 -3.60 -10.98
N LEU A 166 7.49 -3.52 -11.25
CA LEU A 166 6.79 -4.42 -12.18
C LEU A 166 7.33 -4.32 -13.62
N ALA A 167 7.73 -3.12 -14.06
CA ALA A 167 8.22 -2.88 -15.42
C ALA A 167 9.72 -3.14 -15.60
N ASN A 168 10.50 -3.04 -14.51
CA ASN A 168 11.96 -2.83 -14.57
C ASN A 168 12.74 -3.99 -13.97
N GLU A 169 12.36 -5.23 -14.28
CA GLU A 169 13.05 -6.46 -13.85
C GLU A 169 14.56 -6.52 -14.21
N ARG A 170 15.15 -5.50 -14.85
CA ARG A 170 16.57 -5.47 -15.24
C ARG A 170 17.15 -4.06 -15.21
N SER A 171 17.98 -3.76 -14.21
CA SER A 171 18.96 -2.65 -14.25
C SER A 171 20.01 -2.79 -13.15
N GLU A 172 21.28 -2.56 -13.50
CA GLU A 172 22.46 -2.56 -12.59
C GLU A 172 22.56 -1.24 -11.79
N ASN A 173 23.14 -1.30 -10.58
CA ASN A 173 23.15 -0.19 -9.62
C ASN A 173 24.55 0.15 -9.06
N ALA A 174 24.69 1.41 -8.64
CA ALA A 174 25.91 2.08 -8.17
C ALA A 174 26.52 1.58 -6.85
N PHE A 175 25.88 0.64 -6.14
CA PHE A 175 26.38 0.05 -4.89
C PHE A 175 26.07 -1.46 -4.87
N PRO A 176 26.89 -2.31 -5.54
CA PRO A 176 26.52 -3.69 -5.86
C PRO A 176 26.15 -4.54 -4.65
N GLU A 177 26.89 -4.45 -3.55
CA GLU A 177 26.66 -5.24 -2.34
C GLU A 177 25.37 -4.84 -1.62
N VAL A 178 25.15 -3.52 -1.44
CA VAL A 178 23.94 -2.99 -0.79
C VAL A 178 22.71 -3.22 -1.68
N THR A 179 22.85 -3.06 -2.99
CA THR A 179 21.80 -3.41 -3.95
C THR A 179 21.47 -4.89 -3.86
N THR A 180 22.46 -5.79 -3.85
CA THR A 180 22.23 -7.23 -3.74
C THR A 180 21.50 -7.56 -2.43
N ALA A 181 21.90 -6.92 -1.32
CA ALA A 181 21.20 -7.06 -0.05
C ALA A 181 19.73 -6.64 -0.16
N PHE A 182 19.43 -5.45 -0.71
CA PHE A 182 18.04 -5.01 -0.90
C PHE A 182 17.24 -5.91 -1.84
N LEU A 183 17.83 -6.39 -2.94
CA LEU A 183 17.19 -7.31 -3.86
C LEU A 183 16.86 -8.65 -3.17
N SER A 184 17.77 -9.18 -2.35
CA SER A 184 17.53 -10.40 -1.58
C SER A 184 16.41 -10.26 -0.53
N LEU A 185 16.22 -9.05 0.01
CA LEU A 185 15.10 -8.76 0.90
C LEU A 185 13.77 -8.61 0.14
N ALA A 186 13.84 -8.13 -1.11
CA ALA A 186 12.68 -7.96 -1.99
C ALA A 186 12.24 -9.27 -2.67
N SER A 187 13.03 -10.34 -2.61
CA SER A 187 12.72 -11.64 -3.21
C SER A 187 12.03 -12.62 -2.25
N THR A 188 11.13 -12.11 -1.40
CA THR A 188 10.26 -12.91 -0.51
C THR A 188 11.02 -13.98 0.32
N PRO A 189 12.07 -13.60 1.08
CA PRO A 189 12.91 -14.59 1.77
C PRO A 189 12.17 -15.25 2.95
N SER A 190 12.45 -16.51 3.26
CA SER A 190 11.83 -17.21 4.42
C SER A 190 12.39 -16.75 5.77
N GLU A 191 13.63 -16.28 5.78
CA GLU A 191 14.35 -15.73 6.93
C GLU A 191 15.30 -14.63 6.45
N LEU A 192 15.93 -13.88 7.37
CA LEU A 192 16.91 -12.89 6.94
C LEU A 192 18.11 -13.59 6.28
N PRO A 193 18.45 -13.27 5.01
CA PRO A 193 19.59 -13.92 4.36
C PRO A 193 20.90 -13.59 5.07
N ASP A 194 21.82 -14.56 5.06
CA ASP A 194 23.13 -14.42 5.69
C ASP A 194 23.90 -13.21 5.16
N GLY A 195 24.56 -12.48 6.06
CA GLY A 195 25.38 -11.32 5.71
C GLY A 195 24.59 -10.03 5.41
N VAL A 196 23.28 -10.09 5.12
CA VAL A 196 22.47 -8.89 4.82
C VAL A 196 22.48 -7.89 5.97
N LEU A 197 22.37 -8.37 7.22
CA LEU A 197 22.42 -7.50 8.40
C LEU A 197 23.74 -6.73 8.47
N SER A 198 24.88 -7.40 8.26
CA SER A 198 26.20 -6.77 8.29
C SER A 198 26.40 -5.76 7.16
N THR A 199 25.97 -6.09 5.94
CA THR A 199 26.04 -5.20 4.78
C THR A 199 25.20 -3.94 5.01
N LEU A 200 23.96 -4.10 5.49
CA LEU A 200 23.07 -2.97 5.77
C LEU A 200 23.48 -2.18 7.02
N GLU A 201 24.08 -2.83 8.01
CA GLU A 201 24.67 -2.14 9.17
C GLU A 201 25.80 -1.20 8.74
N ARG A 202 26.70 -1.67 7.87
CA ARG A 202 27.75 -0.84 7.29
C ARG A 202 27.18 0.33 6.48
N PHE A 203 26.16 0.08 5.67
CA PHE A 203 25.45 1.13 4.93
C PHE A 203 24.85 2.19 5.87
N ILE A 204 24.18 1.78 6.96
CA ILE A 204 23.63 2.70 7.96
C ILE A 204 24.72 3.48 8.68
N VAL A 205 25.86 2.86 9.02
CA VAL A 205 26.99 3.61 9.60
C VAL A 205 27.43 4.75 8.69
N LEU A 206 27.58 4.48 7.40
CA LEU A 206 27.98 5.48 6.39
C LEU A 206 26.91 6.56 6.17
N LEU A 207 25.63 6.24 6.34
CA LEU A 207 24.53 7.20 6.25
C LEU A 207 24.60 8.26 7.35
N TYR A 208 25.01 7.87 8.56
CA TYR A 208 25.13 8.77 9.71
C TYR A 208 26.51 9.43 9.87
N ASP A 209 27.58 8.76 9.42
CA ASP A 209 28.95 9.30 9.36
C ASP A 209 29.70 8.68 8.17
N ARG A 210 29.74 9.41 7.05
CA ARG A 210 30.37 8.98 5.79
C ARG A 210 31.87 8.71 5.91
N THR A 211 32.53 9.29 6.92
CA THR A 211 33.98 9.12 7.16
C THR A 211 34.27 7.98 8.15
N SER A 212 33.23 7.38 8.73
CA SER A 212 33.37 6.35 9.73
C SER A 212 33.94 5.06 9.13
N THR A 213 34.99 4.57 9.78
CA THR A 213 35.56 3.24 9.56
C THR A 213 34.87 2.15 10.39
N CYS A 214 33.89 2.51 11.23
CA CYS A 214 33.14 1.53 12.00
C CYS A 214 32.25 0.67 11.08
N CYS A 215 32.05 -0.59 11.48
CA CYS A 215 31.04 -1.47 10.89
C CYS A 215 29.86 -1.73 11.86
N ASP A 216 29.96 -1.29 13.12
CA ASP A 216 28.97 -1.52 14.16
C ASP A 216 28.22 -0.21 14.51
N VAL A 217 26.89 -0.26 14.46
CA VAL A 217 26.03 0.92 14.72
C VAL A 217 25.99 1.33 16.19
N ASN A 218 26.22 0.42 17.14
CA ASN A 218 26.31 0.76 18.57
C ASN A 218 27.63 1.50 18.87
N VAL A 219 28.74 1.07 18.27
CA VAL A 219 30.02 1.78 18.35
C VAL A 219 29.90 3.17 17.74
N LEU A 220 29.28 3.28 16.56
CA LEU A 220 28.98 4.59 15.97
C LEU A 220 28.09 5.42 16.90
N ARG A 221 26.99 4.86 17.40
CA ARG A 221 26.03 5.55 18.28
C ARG A 221 26.72 6.10 19.52
N LYS A 222 27.61 5.32 20.15
CA LYS A 222 28.43 5.76 21.29
C LYS A 222 29.34 6.94 20.90
N LYS A 223 30.03 6.85 19.76
CA LYS A 223 30.87 7.95 19.25
C LYS A 223 30.06 9.22 18.98
N LEU A 224 28.90 9.09 18.34
CA LEU A 224 28.02 10.22 18.04
C LEU A 224 27.47 10.87 19.30
N PHE A 225 27.12 10.07 20.31
CA PHE A 225 26.64 10.56 21.61
C PHE A 225 27.71 11.36 22.36
N SER A 226 28.99 10.99 22.24
CA SER A 226 30.10 11.71 22.87
C SER A 226 30.49 13.03 22.18
N ARG A 227 29.97 13.32 20.98
CA ARG A 227 30.22 14.59 20.28
C ARG A 227 29.23 15.65 20.81
N LYS A 228 29.72 16.82 21.26
CA LYS A 228 28.86 17.92 21.73
C LYS A 228 27.85 18.31 20.64
N SER A 229 26.60 18.62 21.03
CA SER A 229 25.56 19.24 20.19
C SER A 229 24.76 18.34 19.22
N ARG A 230 24.62 17.02 19.46
CA ARG A 230 23.62 16.21 18.73
C ARG A 230 22.39 15.91 19.57
N SER A 231 21.21 16.06 18.95
CA SER A 231 19.97 15.61 19.56
C SER A 231 19.92 14.08 19.59
N LEU A 232 19.11 13.49 20.48
CA LEU A 232 18.90 12.04 20.53
C LEU A 232 18.36 11.48 19.19
N GLU A 233 17.68 12.31 18.41
CA GLU A 233 17.10 11.98 17.11
C GLU A 233 18.17 11.85 16.00
N ASP A 234 19.33 12.48 16.18
CA ASP A 234 20.45 12.46 15.22
C ASP A 234 21.39 11.26 15.39
N LEU A 235 21.03 10.33 16.29
CA LEU A 235 21.80 9.14 16.58
C LEU A 235 21.36 7.97 15.70
N SER A 236 22.33 7.20 15.20
CA SER A 236 22.07 5.95 14.48
C SER A 236 21.25 4.97 15.34
N PRO A 237 20.40 4.10 14.74
CA PRO A 237 19.66 3.11 15.51
C PRO A 237 20.61 2.19 16.31
N THR A 238 20.10 1.56 17.37
CA THR A 238 20.81 0.44 18.00
C THR A 238 20.82 -0.77 17.07
N ARG A 239 21.77 -1.68 17.24
CA ARG A 239 21.85 -2.91 16.42
C ARG A 239 20.55 -3.73 16.49
N ALA A 240 19.98 -3.87 17.70
CA ALA A 240 18.70 -4.54 17.90
C ALA A 240 17.55 -3.85 17.15
N ALA A 241 17.48 -2.52 17.20
CA ALA A 241 16.46 -1.77 16.44
C ALA A 241 16.66 -1.93 14.93
N LEU A 242 17.91 -1.87 14.45
CA LEU A 242 18.26 -2.03 13.05
C LEU A 242 17.81 -3.39 12.50
N GLU A 243 18.08 -4.49 13.21
CA GLU A 243 17.64 -5.83 12.78
C GLU A 243 16.12 -5.86 12.58
N GLN A 244 15.37 -5.30 13.52
CA GLN A 244 13.91 -5.22 13.42
C GLN A 244 13.45 -4.34 12.25
N HIS A 245 14.17 -3.26 11.94
CA HIS A 245 13.88 -2.45 10.75
C HIS A 245 14.11 -3.23 9.45
N ILE A 246 15.17 -4.03 9.37
CA ILE A 246 15.48 -4.87 8.21
C ILE A 246 14.41 -5.95 8.04
N LYS A 247 14.01 -6.65 9.11
CA LYS A 247 12.90 -7.62 9.06
C LYS A 247 11.61 -6.98 8.54
N ARG A 248 11.26 -5.81 9.07
CA ARG A 248 10.06 -5.09 8.62
C ARG A 248 10.16 -4.65 7.15
N ALA A 249 11.34 -4.22 6.71
CA ALA A 249 11.58 -3.85 5.31
C ALA A 249 11.45 -5.06 4.39
N ALA A 250 12.01 -6.22 4.77
CA ALA A 250 11.86 -7.48 4.04
C ALA A 250 10.40 -7.92 3.93
N TYR A 251 9.62 -7.76 5.00
CA TYR A 251 8.18 -8.04 4.97
C TYR A 251 7.43 -7.15 3.98
N GLN A 252 7.65 -5.83 4.03
CA GLN A 252 6.97 -4.91 3.14
C GLN A 252 7.43 -5.09 1.69
N ALA A 253 8.74 -5.04 1.45
CA ALA A 253 9.32 -5.08 0.12
C ALA A 253 9.19 -6.47 -0.53
N GLY A 254 9.45 -7.55 0.20
CA GLY A 254 9.47 -8.90 -0.34
C GLY A 254 8.14 -9.62 -0.27
N HIS A 255 7.49 -9.63 0.90
CA HIS A 255 6.25 -10.41 1.05
C HIS A 255 5.00 -9.69 0.54
N ILE A 256 4.93 -8.36 0.64
CA ILE A 256 3.78 -7.58 0.16
C ILE A 256 4.04 -7.04 -1.25
N TRP A 257 5.05 -6.19 -1.41
CA TRP A 257 5.29 -5.46 -2.67
C TRP A 257 5.86 -6.34 -3.78
N GLY A 258 6.82 -7.21 -3.46
CA GLY A 258 7.44 -8.15 -4.42
C GLY A 258 6.46 -9.15 -5.01
N GLN A 259 5.29 -9.33 -4.37
CA GLN A 259 4.22 -10.20 -4.83
C GLN A 259 2.97 -9.42 -5.27
N ALA A 260 3.08 -8.11 -5.50
CA ALA A 260 1.93 -7.25 -5.80
C ALA A 260 1.18 -7.62 -7.10
N ALA A 261 1.78 -8.40 -8.00
CA ALA A 261 1.11 -8.91 -9.20
C ALA A 261 0.27 -10.18 -8.95
N ILE A 262 0.39 -10.81 -7.78
CA ILE A 262 -0.31 -12.05 -7.43
C ILE A 262 -1.53 -11.70 -6.56
N ALA A 263 -2.75 -12.04 -6.99
CA ALA A 263 -3.95 -11.64 -6.24
C ALA A 263 -4.03 -12.22 -4.82
N PHE A 264 -3.64 -13.48 -4.64
CA PHE A 264 -3.74 -14.19 -3.36
C PHE A 264 -2.38 -14.68 -2.90
N VAL A 265 -1.85 -14.01 -1.88
CA VAL A 265 -0.52 -14.31 -1.32
C VAL A 265 -0.65 -14.92 0.06
N SER A 266 0.05 -16.03 0.32
CA SER A 266 0.23 -16.54 1.68
C SER A 266 1.30 -15.71 2.40
N LEU A 267 0.88 -14.86 3.34
CA LEU A 267 1.79 -14.00 4.09
C LEU A 267 2.31 -14.71 5.34
N PRO A 268 3.62 -14.63 5.64
CA PRO A 268 4.13 -15.09 6.93
C PRO A 268 3.59 -14.21 8.06
N SER A 269 3.70 -14.71 9.30
CA SER A 269 3.26 -13.96 10.47
C SER A 269 4.09 -12.68 10.61
N PRO A 270 3.47 -11.49 10.71
CA PRO A 270 4.20 -10.26 10.99
C PRO A 270 5.04 -10.32 12.28
N CYS A 271 4.69 -11.21 13.22
CA CYS A 271 5.46 -11.41 14.44
C CYS A 271 6.88 -11.94 14.18
N ASP A 272 7.05 -12.75 13.14
CA ASP A 272 8.36 -13.29 12.74
C ASP A 272 9.22 -12.20 12.07
N TRP A 273 8.57 -11.11 11.62
CA TRP A 273 9.17 -10.03 10.84
C TRP A 273 9.22 -8.69 11.59
N GLY A 274 9.25 -8.73 12.92
CA GLY A 274 9.55 -7.56 13.75
C GLY A 274 8.37 -6.66 14.09
N TRP A 275 7.16 -7.23 14.08
CA TRP A 275 5.98 -6.68 14.76
C TRP A 275 5.64 -7.51 16.00
N MET A 276 4.81 -6.95 16.88
CA MET A 276 4.17 -7.69 17.97
C MET A 276 2.67 -7.48 17.93
N LYS A 277 1.90 -8.49 18.34
CA LYS A 277 0.46 -8.35 18.58
C LYS A 277 0.24 -7.75 19.98
N SER A 278 -0.51 -6.67 20.06
CA SER A 278 -1.07 -6.18 21.33
C SER A 278 -2.21 -7.08 21.81
N GLY A 279 -2.66 -6.91 23.06
CA GLY A 279 -3.83 -7.63 23.60
C GLY A 279 -5.10 -7.52 22.75
N ASP A 280 -5.29 -6.41 22.02
CA ASP A 280 -6.41 -6.21 21.10
C ASP A 280 -6.15 -6.74 19.67
N GLU A 281 -5.23 -7.69 19.50
CA GLU A 281 -4.77 -8.26 18.22
C GLU A 281 -4.19 -7.28 17.18
N ARG A 282 -4.03 -6.01 17.54
CA ARG A 282 -3.39 -5.01 16.66
C ARG A 282 -1.89 -5.24 16.59
N LEU A 283 -1.32 -5.03 15.40
CA LEU A 283 0.12 -5.08 15.19
C LEU A 283 0.76 -3.75 15.61
N GLN A 284 1.77 -3.84 16.47
CA GLN A 284 2.52 -2.70 16.98
C GLN A 284 4.01 -2.85 16.67
N LYS A 285 4.65 -1.71 16.38
CA LYS A 285 6.11 -1.58 16.27
C LYS A 285 6.67 -1.30 17.67
N THR A 286 6.60 -2.28 18.57
CA THR A 286 7.13 -2.07 19.92
C THR A 286 8.66 -2.27 19.88
N PRO A 287 9.45 -1.32 20.40
CA PRO A 287 10.88 -1.51 20.54
C PRO A 287 11.16 -2.72 21.43
N LEU A 288 11.96 -3.67 20.92
CA LEU A 288 12.54 -4.74 21.73
C LEU A 288 13.66 -4.12 22.56
N TRP A 289 13.33 -3.71 23.78
CA TRP A 289 14.31 -3.51 24.82
C TRP A 289 14.65 -4.91 25.36
N GLN A 290 15.68 -5.54 24.80
CA GLN A 290 16.29 -6.67 25.52
C GLN A 290 16.83 -6.10 26.83
N VAL A 291 16.34 -6.64 27.94
CA VAL A 291 16.87 -6.41 29.29
C VAL A 291 18.22 -7.09 29.41
#